data_AF-A0A085V5J8-F1
#
_entry.id   AF-A0A085V5J8-F1
#
_cell.length_a   1.000
_cell.length_b   1.000
_cell.length_c   1.000
_cell.angle_alpha   90.00
_cell.angle_beta   90.00
_cell.angle_gamma   90.00
#
_symmetry.space_group_name_H-M   'P 1'
#
loop_
_entity.id
_entity.type
_entity.pdbx_description
1 polymer ?
#
loop_
_entity_poly.entity_id
_entity_poly.type
_entity_poly.pdbx_seq_one_letter_code
_entity_poly.pdbx_strand_id
1 'polypeptide(L)' 'MSLSINKRPVPRGECLDCASRFPLHKALRSVTDPLLQENEIDIYVCPECGSYAMEETSLETEK' A
#
# COMPACT_ATOMS: atom_id res chain seq x y z
N MET A 1 3.07 -9.30 33.32
CA MET A 1 2.04 -9.17 32.26
C MET A 1 2.78 -8.98 30.94
N SER A 2 2.97 -10.06 30.18
CA SER A 2 3.72 -10.02 28.92
C SER A 2 2.74 -9.81 27.78
N LEU A 3 2.71 -8.61 27.20
CA LEU A 3 1.88 -8.30 26.04
C LEU A 3 2.52 -8.93 24.80
N SER A 4 1.97 -10.07 24.37
CA SER A 4 2.33 -10.73 23.10
C SER A 4 1.85 -9.86 21.94
N ILE A 5 2.75 -9.01 21.43
CA ILE A 5 2.51 -8.22 20.22
C ILE A 5 2.50 -9.20 19.03
N ASN A 6 1.31 -9.66 18.66
CA ASN A 6 1.07 -10.37 17.40
C ASN A 6 1.39 -9.40 16.24
N LYS A 7 2.63 -9.41 15.75
CA LYS A 7 3.02 -8.66 14.56
C LYS A 7 2.38 -9.33 13.35
N ARG A 8 1.17 -8.90 12.99
CA ARG A 8 0.53 -9.28 11.72
C ARG A 8 1.50 -8.92 10.58
N PRO A 9 1.80 -9.84 9.64
CA PRO A 9 2.64 -9.52 8.50
C PRO A 9 1.98 -8.38 7.72
N VAL A 10 2.71 -7.28 7.57
CA VAL A 10 2.25 -6.11 6.82
C VAL A 10 2.56 -6.37 5.34
N PRO A 11 1.56 -6.30 4.44
CA PRO A 11 1.81 -6.49 3.02
C PRO A 11 2.77 -5.41 2.51
N ARG A 12 3.68 -5.82 1.63
CA ARG A 12 4.67 -4.92 1.00
C ARG A 12 4.37 -4.78 -0.48
N GLY A 13 4.53 -3.58 -0.98
CA GLY A 13 4.45 -3.27 -2.40
C GLY A 13 5.86 -2.99 -2.93
N GLU A 14 6.09 -3.37 -4.18
CA GLU A 14 7.24 -2.95 -4.95
C GLU A 14 6.77 -2.03 -6.07
N CYS A 15 7.39 -0.86 -6.20
CA CYS A 15 7.12 0.02 -7.33
C CYS A 15 7.88 -0.47 -8.55
N LEU A 16 7.18 -0.69 -9.66
CA LEU A 16 7.78 -1.19 -10.90
C LEU A 16 8.60 -0.12 -11.65
N ASP A 17 8.43 1.16 -11.29
CA ASP A 17 9.10 2.29 -11.95
C ASP A 17 10.46 2.60 -11.32
N CYS A 18 10.51 2.67 -9.99
CA CYS A 18 11.75 2.95 -9.24
C CYS A 18 12.35 1.72 -8.55
N ALA A 19 11.71 0.55 -8.63
CA ALA A 19 12.08 -0.68 -7.93
C ALA A 19 12.13 -0.55 -6.39
N SER A 20 11.58 0.53 -5.81
CA SER A 20 11.57 0.73 -4.36
C SER A 20 10.56 -0.21 -3.70
N ARG A 21 10.98 -0.84 -2.60
CA ARG A 21 10.17 -1.75 -1.78
C ARG A 21 9.73 -1.07 -0.50
N PHE A 22 8.43 -0.99 -0.26
CA PHE A 22 7.88 -0.32 0.92
C PHE A 22 6.61 -0.99 1.45
N PRO A 23 6.22 -0.72 2.70
CA PRO A 23 4.96 -1.23 3.25
C PRO A 23 3.77 -0.63 2.50
N LEU A 24 2.79 -1.43 2.08
CA LEU A 24 1.62 -0.95 1.33
C LEU A 24 0.78 0.08 2.08
N HIS A 25 0.69 -0.04 3.41
CA HIS A 25 0.00 0.97 4.24
C HIS A 25 0.65 2.37 4.16
N LYS A 26 1.94 2.46 3.81
CA LYS A 26 2.61 3.74 3.57
C LYS A 26 2.38 4.28 2.16
N ALA A 27 1.97 3.41 1.24
CA ALA A 27 1.66 3.75 -0.13
C ALA A 27 0.19 4.16 -0.30
N LEU A 28 -0.66 3.85 0.68
CA LEU A 28 -2.06 4.24 0.69
C LEU A 28 -2.16 5.76 0.78
N ARG A 29 -2.74 6.37 -0.24
CA ARG A 29 -2.99 7.80 -0.31
C ARG A 29 -4.46 8.01 -0.58
N SER A 30 -5.14 8.68 0.35
CA SER A 30 -6.50 9.13 0.13
C SER A 30 -6.47 10.31 -0.82
N VAL A 31 -7.17 10.17 -1.93
CA VAL A 31 -7.42 11.27 -2.86
C VAL A 31 -8.88 11.69 -2.74
N THR A 32 -9.08 12.98 -2.47
CA THR A 32 -10.39 13.63 -2.56
C THR A 32 -10.53 14.19 -3.96
N ASP A 33 -11.37 13.55 -4.76
CA ASP A 33 -11.69 14.05 -6.09
C ASP A 33 -12.92 14.98 -5.99
N PRO A 34 -12.82 16.27 -6.33
CA PRO A 34 -13.94 17.21 -6.23
C PRO A 34 -15.04 16.96 -7.27
N LEU A 35 -14.80 16.12 -8.28
CA LEU A 35 -15.78 15.69 -9.27
C LEU A 35 -16.65 14.55 -8.73
N LEU A 36 -16.05 13.66 -7.93
CA LEU A 36 -16.73 12.58 -7.20
C LEU A 36 -17.17 13.11 -5.83
N GLN A 37 -18.29 13.85 -5.80
CA GLN A 37 -18.82 14.58 -4.64
C GLN A 37 -18.96 13.83 -3.30
N GLU A 38 -18.67 12.53 -3.18
CA GLU A 38 -18.87 11.77 -1.94
C GLU A 38 -17.82 10.72 -1.56
N ASN A 39 -16.76 10.46 -2.34
CA ASN A 39 -15.91 9.29 -2.03
C ASN A 39 -14.43 9.63 -2.01
N GLU A 40 -13.87 9.68 -0.79
CA GLU A 40 -12.43 9.49 -0.58
C GLU A 40 -12.04 8.14 -1.21
N ILE A 41 -11.16 8.17 -2.21
CA ILE A 41 -10.64 6.96 -2.83
C ILE A 41 -9.25 6.72 -2.27
N ASP A 42 -9.07 5.55 -1.67
CA ASP A 42 -7.75 5.07 -1.31
C ASP A 42 -7.06 4.48 -2.53
N ILE A 43 -5.98 5.12 -2.96
CA ILE A 43 -5.14 4.63 -4.05
C ILE A 43 -3.73 4.34 -3.55
N TYR A 44 -3.10 3.36 -4.18
CA TYR A 44 -1.72 3.00 -3.88
C TYR A 44 -0.78 3.80 -4.76
N VAL A 45 0.08 4.61 -4.13
CA VAL A 45 1.05 5.48 -4.79
C VAL A 45 2.42 5.25 -4.18
N CYS A 46 3.42 5.10 -5.04
CA CYS A 46 4.80 5.00 -4.60
C CYS A 46 5.21 6.30 -3.86
N PRO A 47 5.68 6.23 -2.61
CA PRO A 47 6.11 7.40 -1.87
C PRO A 47 7.45 7.97 -2.36
N GLU A 48 8.21 7.21 -3.15
CA GLU A 48 9.55 7.61 -3.63
C GLU A 48 9.45 8.36 -4.96
N CYS A 49 8.76 7.79 -5.96
CA CYS A 49 8.63 8.38 -7.29
C CYS A 49 7.24 8.93 -7.61
N GLY A 50 6.23 8.67 -6.78
CA GLY A 50 4.84 9.08 -7.06
C GLY A 50 4.12 8.23 -8.11
N SER A 51 4.73 7.13 -8.58
CA SER A 51 4.12 6.25 -9.57
C SER A 51 2.99 5.40 -8.98
N TYR A 52 1.97 5.13 -9.80
CA TYR A 52 0.86 4.22 -9.50
C TYR A 52 1.16 2.77 -9.91
N ALA A 53 2.26 2.53 -10.65
CA ALA A 53 2.67 1.21 -11.09
C ALA A 53 3.32 0.45 -9.92
N MET A 54 2.53 -0.35 -9.24
CA MET A 54 2.93 -1.11 -8.07
C MET A 54 2.49 -2.56 -8.19
N GLU A 55 3.36 -3.47 -7.76
CA GLU A 55 3.05 -4.88 -7.60
C GLU A 55 2.85 -5.17 -6.11
N GLU A 56 1.66 -5.63 -5.74
CA GLU A 56 1.43 -6.17 -4.40
C GLU A 56 2.15 -7.50 -4.32
N THR A 57 3.16 -7.60 -3.46
CA THR A 57 3.69 -8.91 -3.07
C THR A 57 2.72 -9.52 -2.05
N SER A 58 1.53 -9.88 -2.51
CA SER A 58 0.67 -10.79 -1.79
C SER A 58 1.47 -12.07 -1.74
N LEU A 59 1.90 -12.49 -0.55
CA LEU A 59 2.29 -13.88 -0.38
C LEU A 59 1.01 -14.69 -0.62
N GLU A 60 0.74 -15.01 -1.89
CA GLU A 60 -0.21 -16.02 -2.28
C GLU A 60 0.22 -17.30 -1.58
N THR A 61 -0.42 -17.57 -0.44
CA THR A 61 -0.59 -18.95 0.00
C THR A 61 -1.79 -19.46 -0.76
N GLU A 62 -1.63 -19.67 -2.07
CA GLU A 62 -2.45 -20.64 -2.78
C GLU A 62 -2.12 -22.00 -2.16
N LYS A 63 -3.07 -22.57 -1.41
CA LYS A 63 -3.14 -24.02 -1.20
C LYS A 63 -4.56 -24.50 -0.97
#